data_AF-A0A969MYG0-F1
#
_entry.id   AF-A0A969MYG0-F1
#
_cell.length_a   1.000
_cell.length_b   1.000
_cell.length_c   1.000
_cell.angle_alpha   90.00
_cell.angle_beta   90.00
_cell.angle_gamma   90.00
#
_symmetry.space_group_name_H-M   'P 1'
#
loop_
_entity.id
_entity.type
_entity.pdbx_description
1 polymer ?
#
loop_
_entity_poly.entity_id
_entity_poly.type
_entity_poly.pdbx_seq_one_letter_code
_entity_poly.pdbx_strand_id
1 'polypeptide(L)'
;MHRASGLALMDGSGLPMEDPATSATNEAWLRAELNKFLTLGQGEFHSSIYYGYSISGLLDLYDFAQNPELKKLAQGLLDWFALNMALRLSWGTAGGAESRGFDRNTWDSGLTAVAWQWWGPNPVNHDAVKTSGKLTAADQERVNRMNKKHAWLALPAGLSSYRPPEILRAIAHKQIPLPFEAQISHPAYYSYSASNQLWETFYVTPDYSLGTLLEPSRSYQVQGTIRAQYATYKLVVPDPQGRQNSVINLGGTYHTPLATGRSPADQLVQKRGAVIFQSILNPEDLAAGVPPRSTLVLPEGLGEPQRYRDWYIWRINNIWLCARVWADQVEWQALSHENQPVVTSRDLQFAGLVATGEKIAMDQRYCGGIGLS
;
A
#
# COMPACT_ATOMS: atom_id res chain seq x y z
N MET A 1 -8.65 12.46 11.75
CA MET A 1 -7.56 11.88 12.56
C MET A 1 -6.99 12.82 13.62
N HIS A 2 -6.57 14.06 13.30
CA HIS A 2 -6.14 15.04 14.34
C HIS A 2 -7.18 15.26 15.45
N ARG A 3 -8.48 15.12 15.11
CA ARG A 3 -9.56 15.11 16.09
C ARG A 3 -9.39 13.96 17.09
N ALA A 4 -9.29 12.70 16.65
CA ALA A 4 -9.20 11.52 17.52
C ALA A 4 -8.15 11.62 18.66
N SER A 5 -6.91 12.03 18.38
CA SER A 5 -5.89 12.22 19.43
C SER A 5 -6.21 13.39 20.37
N GLY A 6 -6.76 14.49 19.85
CA GLY A 6 -7.26 15.58 20.70
C GLY A 6 -8.42 15.14 21.59
N LEU A 7 -9.23 14.18 21.13
CA LEU A 7 -10.38 13.64 21.86
C LEU A 7 -9.99 12.75 23.02
N ALA A 8 -9.01 11.87 22.84
CA ALA A 8 -8.50 11.04 23.92
C ALA A 8 -7.89 11.89 25.06
N LEU A 9 -7.21 12.98 24.70
CA LEU A 9 -6.73 13.98 25.65
C LEU A 9 -7.88 14.70 26.39
N MET A 10 -8.94 15.11 25.69
CA MET A 10 -10.08 15.80 26.30
C MET A 10 -10.89 14.89 27.24
N ASP A 11 -11.21 13.66 26.82
CA ASP A 11 -12.04 12.74 27.63
C ASP A 11 -11.23 12.02 28.73
N GLY A 12 -9.97 11.67 28.45
CA GLY A 12 -9.11 10.91 29.37
C GLY A 12 -8.37 11.76 30.41
N SER A 13 -8.25 13.07 30.21
CA SER A 13 -7.54 13.96 31.16
C SER A 13 -8.35 14.33 32.41
N GLY A 14 -9.67 14.11 32.39
CA GLY A 14 -10.56 14.58 33.45
C GLY A 14 -10.66 16.10 33.55
N LEU A 15 -10.11 16.84 32.57
CA LEU A 15 -10.26 18.28 32.50
C LEU A 15 -11.73 18.64 32.23
N PRO A 16 -12.28 19.65 32.92
CA PRO A 16 -13.65 20.07 32.70
C PRO A 16 -13.83 20.55 31.25
N MET A 17 -14.71 19.87 30.53
CA MET A 17 -15.19 20.33 29.22
C MET A 17 -16.31 21.34 29.47
N GLU A 18 -16.01 22.64 29.33
CA GLU A 18 -16.96 23.72 29.59
C GLU A 18 -18.18 23.69 28.65
N ASP A 19 -18.05 23.08 27.46
CA ASP A 19 -19.12 22.96 26.47
C ASP A 19 -19.51 21.49 26.20
N PRO A 20 -20.67 21.03 26.71
CA PRO A 20 -21.22 19.70 26.44
C PRO A 20 -21.42 19.40 24.95
N ALA A 21 -21.62 20.42 24.10
CA ALA A 21 -21.79 20.24 22.65
C ALA A 21 -20.54 19.65 22.00
N THR A 22 -19.36 19.87 22.60
CA THR A 22 -18.11 19.28 22.11
C THR A 22 -18.15 17.76 22.20
N SER A 23 -18.51 17.19 23.35
CA SER A 23 -18.60 15.73 23.53
C SER A 23 -19.60 15.07 22.56
N ALA A 24 -20.80 15.64 22.44
CA ALA A 24 -21.82 15.17 21.50
C ALA A 24 -21.36 15.23 20.03
N THR A 25 -20.67 16.31 19.65
CA THR A 25 -20.10 16.47 18.30
C THR A 25 -19.06 15.38 17.98
N ASN A 26 -18.31 14.94 18.98
CA ASN A 26 -17.22 13.98 18.81
C ASN A 26 -17.72 12.55 18.65
N GLU A 27 -18.71 12.15 19.46
CA GLU A 27 -19.41 10.88 19.27
C GLU A 27 -20.08 10.84 17.89
N ALA A 28 -20.80 11.91 17.52
CA ALA A 28 -21.46 12.02 16.23
C ALA A 28 -20.46 11.91 15.06
N TRP A 29 -19.28 12.53 15.19
CA TRP A 29 -18.21 12.39 14.20
C TRP A 29 -17.69 10.96 14.09
N LEU A 30 -17.37 10.28 15.20
CA LEU A 30 -16.90 8.89 15.17
C LEU A 30 -17.95 7.93 14.58
N ARG A 31 -19.23 8.12 14.91
CA ARG A 31 -20.33 7.36 14.29
C ARG A 31 -20.41 7.59 12.79
N ALA A 32 -20.26 8.85 12.34
CA ALA A 32 -20.26 9.18 10.93
C ALA A 32 -19.06 8.56 10.18
N GLU A 33 -17.86 8.58 10.78
CA GLU A 33 -16.68 7.91 10.21
C GLU A 33 -16.86 6.40 10.13
N LEU A 34 -17.32 5.75 11.21
CA LEU A 34 -17.55 4.32 11.21
C LEU A 34 -18.61 3.92 10.18
N ASN A 35 -19.71 4.66 10.10
CA ASN A 35 -20.73 4.46 9.09
C ASN A 35 -20.15 4.61 7.67
N LYS A 36 -19.36 5.64 7.42
CA LYS A 36 -18.66 5.84 6.14
C LYS A 36 -17.75 4.66 5.82
N PHE A 37 -16.94 4.19 6.75
CA PHE A 37 -15.98 3.11 6.51
C PHE A 37 -16.69 1.79 6.18
N LEU A 38 -17.80 1.51 6.88
CA LEU A 38 -18.58 0.29 6.69
C LEU A 38 -19.44 0.30 5.42
N THR A 39 -19.81 1.48 4.90
CA THR A 39 -20.73 1.60 3.75
C THR A 39 -20.06 2.04 2.46
N LEU A 40 -19.10 2.98 2.54
CA LEU A 40 -18.45 3.61 1.39
C LEU A 40 -16.96 3.26 1.30
N GLY A 41 -16.31 3.00 2.44
CA GLY A 41 -14.86 2.86 2.58
C GLY A 41 -14.17 4.15 3.03
N GLN A 42 -12.85 4.12 3.08
CA GLN A 42 -12.03 5.21 3.60
C GLN A 42 -11.22 5.84 2.45
N GLY A 43 -11.24 7.18 2.37
CA GLY A 43 -10.69 7.91 1.22
C GLY A 43 -9.16 7.86 1.10
N GLU A 44 -8.46 7.57 2.20
CA GLU A 44 -7.01 7.35 2.29
C GLU A 44 -6.69 5.84 2.38
N PHE A 45 -7.36 5.05 1.53
CA PHE A 45 -7.28 3.60 1.53
C PHE A 45 -5.84 3.08 1.51
N HIS A 46 -5.60 2.07 2.34
CA HIS A 46 -4.34 1.32 2.48
C HIS A 46 -3.05 2.15 2.42
N SER A 47 -3.04 3.34 3.03
CA SER A 47 -1.86 4.20 3.04
C SER A 47 -0.73 3.62 3.89
N SER A 48 0.41 3.30 3.26
CA SER A 48 1.64 2.94 4.00
C SER A 48 2.20 4.04 4.89
N ILE A 49 1.82 5.31 4.65
CA ILE A 49 2.26 6.45 5.44
C ILE A 49 1.28 6.73 6.58
N TYR A 50 -0.02 6.87 6.27
CA TYR A 50 -1.01 7.46 7.18
C TYR A 50 -1.79 6.45 8.04
N TYR A 51 -1.69 5.14 7.77
CA TYR A 51 -2.32 4.14 8.63
C TYR A 51 -1.80 4.22 10.07
N GLY A 52 -0.48 4.35 10.26
CA GLY A 52 0.13 4.45 11.60
C GLY A 52 -0.39 5.63 12.41
N TYR A 53 -0.48 6.82 11.80
CA TYR A 53 -1.05 8.01 12.43
C TYR A 53 -2.54 7.85 12.74
N SER A 54 -3.29 7.25 11.82
CA SER A 54 -4.72 7.05 11.96
C SER A 54 -5.04 6.10 13.12
N ILE A 55 -4.35 4.96 13.15
CA ILE A 55 -4.51 3.95 14.18
C ILE A 55 -4.10 4.50 15.56
N SER A 56 -3.01 5.25 15.64
CA SER A 56 -2.52 5.82 16.90
C SER A 56 -3.59 6.62 17.65
N GLY A 57 -4.26 7.55 16.96
CA GLY A 57 -5.32 8.36 17.60
C GLY A 57 -6.57 7.56 18.00
N LEU A 58 -6.83 6.41 17.36
CA LEU A 58 -7.92 5.52 17.75
C LEU A 58 -7.55 4.62 18.93
N LEU A 59 -6.28 4.22 19.03
CA LEU A 59 -5.77 3.47 20.18
C LEU A 59 -5.85 4.32 21.45
N ASP A 60 -5.47 5.60 21.37
CA ASP A 60 -5.60 6.53 22.49
C ASP A 60 -7.07 6.61 22.98
N LEU A 61 -8.02 6.70 22.04
CA LEU A 61 -9.45 6.69 22.37
C LEU A 61 -9.90 5.39 23.03
N TYR A 62 -9.46 4.25 22.48
CA TYR A 62 -9.84 2.94 23.02
C TYR A 62 -9.36 2.74 24.46
N ASP A 63 -8.09 3.08 24.73
CA ASP A 63 -7.51 2.87 26.06
C ASP A 63 -8.02 3.90 27.08
N PHE A 64 -8.07 5.18 26.70
CA PHE A 64 -8.20 6.28 27.67
C PHE A 64 -9.56 6.97 27.72
N ALA A 65 -10.46 6.77 26.76
CA ALA A 65 -11.81 7.36 26.84
C ALA A 65 -12.54 6.89 28.11
N GLN A 66 -13.31 7.75 28.75
CA GLN A 66 -14.15 7.37 29.90
C GLN A 66 -15.51 6.87 29.44
N ASN A 67 -16.02 7.39 28.33
CA ASN A 67 -17.29 6.96 27.76
C ASN A 67 -17.17 5.56 27.10
N PRO A 68 -17.89 4.53 27.58
CA PRO A 68 -17.84 3.19 27.01
C PRO A 68 -18.26 3.12 25.53
N GLU A 69 -19.12 4.04 25.09
CA GLU A 69 -19.57 4.08 23.70
C GLU A 69 -18.48 4.60 22.77
N LEU A 70 -17.68 5.59 23.20
CA LEU A 70 -16.53 6.06 22.42
C LEU A 70 -15.47 4.96 22.26
N LYS A 71 -15.24 4.15 23.30
CA LYS A 71 -14.36 2.97 23.21
C LYS A 71 -14.85 1.98 22.17
N LYS A 72 -16.15 1.67 22.16
CA LYS A 72 -16.74 0.74 21.17
C LYS A 72 -16.63 1.27 19.74
N LEU A 73 -16.87 2.56 19.53
CA LEU A 73 -16.72 3.18 18.22
C LEU A 73 -15.25 3.16 17.74
N ALA A 74 -14.31 3.48 18.64
CA ALA A 74 -12.88 3.40 18.36
C ALA A 74 -12.46 1.95 18.02
N GLN A 75 -12.95 0.96 18.78
CA GLN A 75 -12.71 -0.45 18.50
C GLN A 75 -13.22 -0.84 17.10
N GLY A 76 -14.45 -0.46 16.73
CA GLY A 76 -15.00 -0.76 15.40
C GLY A 76 -14.18 -0.17 14.25
N LEU A 77 -13.65 1.05 14.42
CA LEU A 77 -12.74 1.66 13.45
C LEU A 77 -11.38 0.95 13.40
N LEU A 78 -10.84 0.55 14.56
CA LEU A 78 -9.59 -0.22 14.65
C LEU A 78 -9.72 -1.60 13.99
N ASP A 79 -10.85 -2.29 14.19
CA ASP A 79 -11.15 -3.57 13.55
C ASP A 79 -11.22 -3.39 12.02
N TRP A 80 -11.85 -2.32 11.53
CA TRP A 80 -11.90 -2.00 10.11
C TRP A 80 -10.50 -1.76 9.51
N PHE A 81 -9.66 -0.98 10.20
CA PHE A 81 -8.27 -0.74 9.78
C PHE A 81 -7.45 -2.02 9.79
N ALA A 82 -7.56 -2.83 10.84
CA ALA A 82 -6.85 -4.09 10.96
C ALA A 82 -7.27 -5.08 9.85
N LEU A 83 -8.55 -5.17 9.51
CA LEU A 83 -9.04 -6.01 8.43
C LEU A 83 -8.48 -5.57 7.08
N ASN A 84 -8.57 -4.27 6.76
CA ASN A 84 -8.05 -3.73 5.49
C ASN A 84 -6.54 -3.90 5.37
N MET A 85 -5.82 -3.71 6.48
CA MET A 85 -4.38 -3.92 6.54
C MET A 85 -4.04 -5.41 6.38
N ALA A 86 -4.72 -6.32 7.07
CA ALA A 86 -4.44 -7.76 7.02
C ALA A 86 -4.66 -8.34 5.62
N LEU A 87 -5.75 -7.93 4.96
CA LEU A 87 -6.08 -8.38 3.61
C LEU A 87 -4.94 -8.09 2.63
N ARG A 88 -4.42 -6.86 2.65
CA ARG A 88 -3.45 -6.34 1.66
C ARG A 88 -1.98 -6.44 2.06
N LEU A 89 -1.66 -6.65 3.34
CA LEU A 89 -0.29 -6.85 3.77
C LEU A 89 0.32 -8.06 3.06
N SER A 90 1.45 -7.87 2.39
CA SER A 90 2.09 -8.88 1.56
C SER A 90 3.50 -9.14 2.08
N TRP A 91 3.62 -10.16 2.93
CA TRP A 91 4.87 -10.60 3.58
C TRP A 91 5.69 -9.47 4.22
N GLY A 92 5.00 -8.54 4.90
CA GLY A 92 5.64 -7.40 5.57
C GLY A 92 5.78 -6.14 4.72
N THR A 93 5.24 -6.12 3.50
CA THR A 93 5.17 -4.94 2.64
C THR A 93 3.71 -4.55 2.41
N ALA A 94 3.39 -3.25 2.32
CA ALA A 94 2.05 -2.83 1.90
C ALA A 94 1.79 -3.31 0.46
N GLY A 95 0.84 -4.22 0.28
CA GLY A 95 0.43 -4.74 -1.03
C GLY A 95 -0.80 -4.02 -1.57
N GLY A 96 -1.22 -4.39 -2.77
CA GLY A 96 -2.40 -3.78 -3.38
C GLY A 96 -2.17 -2.33 -3.83
N ALA A 97 -3.26 -1.66 -4.14
CA ALA A 97 -3.24 -0.23 -4.42
C ALA A 97 -3.09 0.57 -3.12
N GLU A 98 -2.34 1.66 -3.17
CA GLU A 98 -2.19 2.56 -2.03
C GLU A 98 -2.68 3.95 -2.39
N SER A 99 -3.32 4.59 -1.42
CA SER A 99 -3.39 6.04 -1.39
C SER A 99 -2.33 6.59 -0.44
N ARG A 100 -1.61 7.66 -0.82
CA ARG A 100 -0.54 8.22 0.02
C ARG A 100 0.51 7.18 0.40
N GLY A 101 1.19 6.63 -0.60
CA GLY A 101 2.21 5.62 -0.34
C GLY A 101 2.88 5.12 -1.60
N PHE A 102 4.13 4.72 -1.45
CA PHE A 102 4.94 4.03 -2.45
C PHE A 102 5.82 3.01 -1.74
N ASP A 103 5.24 2.23 -0.82
CA ASP A 103 6.03 1.34 0.02
C ASP A 103 6.71 0.30 -0.85
N ARG A 104 8.05 0.30 -0.79
CA ARG A 104 8.92 -0.64 -1.49
C ARG A 104 9.79 -1.42 -0.50
N ASN A 105 9.53 -1.27 0.80
CA ASN A 105 10.35 -1.88 1.83
C ASN A 105 9.60 -2.98 2.56
N THR A 106 10.38 -3.88 3.17
CA THR A 106 9.83 -4.95 4.00
C THR A 106 9.99 -4.56 5.46
N TRP A 107 8.86 -4.40 6.16
CA TRP A 107 8.79 -3.95 7.54
C TRP A 107 9.38 -2.55 7.79
N ASP A 108 9.35 -1.65 6.80
CA ASP A 108 9.86 -0.27 6.93
C ASP A 108 8.94 0.79 6.29
N SER A 109 7.68 0.80 6.71
CA SER A 109 6.72 1.87 6.50
C SER A 109 5.85 2.09 7.74
N GLY A 110 5.09 3.19 7.79
CA GLY A 110 4.21 3.48 8.93
C GLY A 110 3.14 2.41 9.14
N LEU A 111 2.58 1.88 8.04
CA LEU A 111 1.65 0.75 8.08
C LEU A 111 2.33 -0.53 8.56
N THR A 112 3.47 -0.89 7.98
CA THR A 112 4.11 -2.19 8.30
C THR A 112 4.73 -2.18 9.70
N ALA A 113 5.08 -1.02 10.24
CA ALA A 113 5.53 -0.87 11.63
C ALA A 113 4.41 -1.25 12.62
N VAL A 114 3.19 -0.74 12.40
CA VAL A 114 2.01 -1.16 13.19
C VAL A 114 1.69 -2.63 12.96
N ALA A 115 1.72 -3.08 11.70
CA ALA A 115 1.49 -4.48 11.34
C ALA A 115 2.45 -5.44 12.05
N TRP A 116 3.72 -5.06 12.20
CA TRP A 116 4.72 -5.84 12.94
C TRP A 116 4.32 -6.00 14.41
N GLN A 117 3.83 -4.94 15.03
CA GLN A 117 3.39 -4.98 16.42
C GLN A 117 2.15 -5.84 16.64
N TRP A 118 1.22 -5.83 15.68
CA TRP A 118 -0.01 -6.62 15.77
C TRP A 118 0.17 -8.08 15.35
N TRP A 119 1.01 -8.35 14.36
CA TRP A 119 1.07 -9.67 13.73
C TRP A 119 2.47 -10.24 13.59
N GLY A 120 3.53 -9.51 13.92
CA GLY A 120 4.88 -10.10 13.90
C GLY A 120 5.02 -11.22 14.94
N PRO A 121 6.18 -11.90 14.95
CA PRO A 121 6.83 -12.65 13.87
C PRO A 121 6.00 -13.83 13.32
N ASN A 122 6.58 -14.60 12.38
CA ASN A 122 5.99 -15.75 11.67
C ASN A 122 5.22 -16.68 12.63
N PRO A 123 4.02 -17.18 12.29
CA PRO A 123 3.24 -18.13 13.10
C PRO A 123 4.05 -19.34 13.59
N VAL A 124 5.03 -19.84 12.81
CA VAL A 124 5.93 -20.93 13.25
C VAL A 124 6.75 -20.57 14.51
N ASN A 125 7.02 -19.28 14.72
CA ASN A 125 7.77 -18.75 15.85
C ASN A 125 6.89 -18.02 16.87
N HIS A 126 5.59 -17.85 16.62
CA HIS A 126 4.74 -17.07 17.53
C HIS A 126 4.56 -17.76 18.88
N ASP A 127 4.42 -19.09 18.88
CA ASP A 127 4.35 -19.86 20.12
C ASP A 127 5.69 -19.86 20.86
N ALA A 128 6.81 -19.86 20.13
CA ALA A 128 8.16 -19.74 20.68
C ALA A 128 8.43 -18.34 21.28
N VAL A 129 7.96 -17.26 20.64
CA VAL A 129 8.07 -15.89 21.17
C VAL A 129 7.15 -15.70 22.37
N LYS A 130 5.92 -16.25 22.35
CA LYS A 130 5.00 -16.22 23.48
C LYS A 130 5.55 -16.97 24.71
N THR A 131 6.26 -18.08 24.49
CA THR A 131 6.82 -18.90 25.59
C THR A 131 8.19 -18.41 26.07
N SER A 132 9.06 -17.93 25.17
CA SER A 132 10.43 -17.53 25.52
C SER A 132 10.64 -16.02 25.71
N GLY A 133 9.71 -15.19 25.22
CA GLY A 133 9.85 -13.73 25.19
C GLY A 133 10.95 -13.21 24.26
N LYS A 134 11.57 -14.08 23.44
CA LYS A 134 12.73 -13.71 22.59
C LYS A 134 12.37 -13.74 21.12
N LEU A 135 12.65 -12.64 20.42
CA LEU A 135 12.66 -12.58 18.96
C LEU A 135 13.75 -13.51 18.40
N THR A 136 13.50 -14.08 17.22
CA THR A 136 14.57 -14.77 16.49
C THR A 136 15.62 -13.76 16.00
N ALA A 137 16.83 -14.21 15.68
CA ALA A 137 17.86 -13.35 15.11
C ALA A 137 17.37 -12.63 13.83
N ALA A 138 16.60 -13.33 12.99
CA ALA A 138 16.01 -12.75 11.78
C ALA A 138 14.95 -11.68 12.10
N ASP A 139 14.13 -11.89 13.12
CA ASP A 139 13.14 -10.90 13.56
C ASP A 139 13.83 -9.68 14.18
N GLN A 140 14.89 -9.89 14.95
CA GLN A 140 15.69 -8.81 15.50
C GLN A 140 16.35 -7.98 14.40
N GLU A 141 16.89 -8.61 13.36
CA GLU A 141 17.45 -7.93 12.19
C GLU A 141 16.38 -7.08 11.48
N ARG A 142 15.16 -7.61 11.29
CA ARG A 142 14.04 -6.87 10.69
C ARG A 142 13.70 -5.62 11.48
N VAL A 143 13.51 -5.75 12.80
CA VAL A 143 13.22 -4.62 13.68
C VAL A 143 14.35 -3.59 13.66
N ASN A 144 15.60 -4.04 13.69
CA ASN A 144 16.76 -3.14 13.69
C ASN A 144 16.93 -2.36 12.38
N ARG A 145 16.41 -2.87 11.26
CA ARG A 145 16.42 -2.16 9.97
C ARG A 145 15.32 -1.12 9.82
N MET A 146 14.23 -1.26 10.59
CA MET A 146 13.11 -0.32 10.52
C MET A 146 13.59 1.10 10.86
N ASN A 147 13.28 2.05 9.99
CA ASN A 147 13.64 3.44 10.22
C ASN A 147 12.95 3.93 11.50
N LYS A 148 13.70 4.61 12.37
CA LYS A 148 13.17 5.16 13.63
C LYS A 148 11.86 5.90 13.41
N LYS A 149 11.74 6.73 12.37
CA LYS A 149 10.53 7.52 12.08
C LYS A 149 9.28 6.66 11.88
N HIS A 150 9.42 5.45 11.36
CA HIS A 150 8.32 4.49 11.22
C HIS A 150 8.10 3.70 12.51
N ALA A 151 9.18 3.29 13.18
CA ALA A 151 9.10 2.58 14.46
C ALA A 151 8.32 3.37 15.53
N TRP A 152 8.45 4.70 15.55
CA TRP A 152 7.66 5.58 16.43
C TRP A 152 6.14 5.40 16.24
N LEU A 153 5.68 5.11 15.03
CA LEU A 153 4.24 4.91 14.75
C LEU A 153 3.72 3.56 15.26
N ALA A 154 4.60 2.61 15.59
CA ALA A 154 4.22 1.33 16.20
C ALA A 154 4.09 1.40 17.72
N LEU A 155 4.64 2.43 18.37
CA LEU A 155 4.64 2.54 19.84
C LEU A 155 3.21 2.54 20.42
N PRO A 156 2.24 3.32 19.91
CA PRO A 156 0.87 3.26 20.43
C PRO A 156 0.27 1.86 20.32
N ALA A 157 0.50 1.15 19.22
CA ALA A 157 0.04 -0.23 19.06
C ALA A 157 0.69 -1.21 20.04
N GLY A 158 1.93 -0.94 20.48
CA GLY A 158 2.64 -1.77 21.45
C GLY A 158 2.20 -1.51 22.89
N LEU A 159 1.88 -0.26 23.20
CA LEU A 159 1.46 0.18 24.53
C LEU A 159 -0.04 0.02 24.78
N SER A 160 -0.84 -0.03 23.71
CA SER A 160 -2.29 -0.17 23.82
C SER A 160 -2.70 -1.54 24.35
N SER A 161 -3.87 -1.61 25.00
CA SER A 161 -4.51 -2.87 25.38
C SER A 161 -5.30 -3.51 24.23
N TYR A 162 -5.61 -2.76 23.16
CA TYR A 162 -6.30 -3.29 21.99
C TYR A 162 -5.41 -4.28 21.21
N ARG A 163 -6.00 -5.41 20.81
CA ARG A 163 -5.39 -6.34 19.84
C ARG A 163 -6.41 -6.68 18.77
N PRO A 164 -6.02 -6.69 17.47
CA PRO A 164 -6.91 -7.14 16.42
C PRO A 164 -7.41 -8.57 16.65
N PRO A 165 -8.62 -8.93 16.15
CA PRO A 165 -9.11 -10.30 16.18
C PRO A 165 -8.12 -11.30 15.56
N GLU A 166 -7.90 -12.44 16.22
CA GLU A 166 -6.87 -13.43 15.84
C GLU A 166 -7.05 -13.95 14.41
N ILE A 167 -8.28 -14.03 13.90
CA ILE A 167 -8.55 -14.44 12.51
C ILE A 167 -7.87 -13.51 11.49
N LEU A 168 -7.72 -12.21 11.82
CA LEU A 168 -7.04 -11.26 10.94
C LEU A 168 -5.54 -11.52 10.87
N ARG A 169 -4.95 -12.09 11.92
CA ARG A 169 -3.55 -12.53 11.89
C ARG A 169 -3.35 -13.60 10.82
N ALA A 170 -4.22 -14.61 10.75
CA ALA A 170 -4.13 -15.65 9.74
C ALA A 170 -4.20 -15.05 8.32
N ILE A 171 -5.07 -14.07 8.10
CA ILE A 171 -5.18 -13.34 6.82
C ILE A 171 -3.90 -12.54 6.51
N ALA A 172 -3.35 -11.83 7.50
CA ALA A 172 -2.12 -11.04 7.36
C ALA A 172 -0.91 -11.91 6.99
N HIS A 173 -0.83 -13.13 7.55
CA HIS A 173 0.20 -14.12 7.24
C HIS A 173 -0.11 -14.99 6.01
N LYS A 174 -1.22 -14.72 5.31
CA LYS A 174 -1.67 -15.50 4.15
C LYS A 174 -1.90 -16.99 4.45
N GLN A 175 -2.30 -17.30 5.69
CA GLN A 175 -2.75 -18.62 6.13
C GLN A 175 -4.23 -18.85 5.79
N ILE A 176 -4.57 -18.60 4.53
CA ILE A 176 -5.90 -18.77 3.97
C ILE A 176 -5.77 -19.51 2.63
N PRO A 177 -6.84 -20.09 2.07
CA PRO A 177 -6.77 -20.71 0.76
C PRO A 177 -6.24 -19.74 -0.31
N LEU A 178 -5.18 -20.14 -1.01
CA LEU A 178 -4.58 -19.40 -2.12
C LEU A 178 -4.69 -20.22 -3.42
N PRO A 179 -4.85 -19.56 -4.58
CA PRO A 179 -4.92 -18.11 -4.74
C PRO A 179 -6.30 -17.52 -4.41
N PHE A 180 -6.35 -16.23 -4.09
CA PHE A 180 -7.60 -15.47 -4.02
C PHE A 180 -7.53 -14.18 -4.83
N GLU A 181 -8.69 -13.70 -5.27
CA GLU A 181 -8.88 -12.42 -5.95
C GLU A 181 -9.92 -11.61 -5.16
N ALA A 182 -9.62 -10.35 -4.89
CA ALA A 182 -10.53 -9.40 -4.27
C ALA A 182 -10.77 -8.21 -5.21
N GLN A 183 -12.03 -7.85 -5.39
CA GLN A 183 -12.45 -6.64 -6.09
C GLN A 183 -12.95 -5.65 -5.06
N ILE A 184 -12.35 -4.46 -5.03
CA ILE A 184 -12.57 -3.51 -3.95
C ILE A 184 -12.81 -2.13 -4.55
N SER A 185 -13.83 -1.45 -4.02
CA SER A 185 -14.16 -0.10 -4.44
C SER A 185 -13.74 0.90 -3.38
N HIS A 186 -13.19 2.04 -3.78
CA HIS A 186 -12.84 3.13 -2.88
C HIS A 186 -13.61 4.42 -3.22
N PRO A 187 -13.94 5.23 -2.21
CA PRO A 187 -14.55 6.54 -2.43
C PRO A 187 -13.48 7.57 -2.84
N ALA A 188 -13.91 8.71 -3.36
CA ALA A 188 -13.03 9.87 -3.46
C ALA A 188 -12.62 10.36 -2.05
N TYR A 189 -11.43 10.94 -1.94
CA TYR A 189 -10.78 11.26 -0.66
C TYR A 189 -11.68 11.98 0.37
N TYR A 190 -12.36 13.05 -0.05
CA TYR A 190 -13.23 13.86 0.82
C TYR A 190 -14.72 13.46 0.80
N SER A 191 -15.07 12.37 0.12
CA SER A 191 -16.49 12.00 -0.06
C SER A 191 -17.10 11.39 1.20
N TYR A 192 -18.36 11.76 1.48
CA TYR A 192 -19.25 11.13 2.48
C TYR A 192 -20.58 10.64 1.87
N SER A 193 -20.73 10.76 0.54
CA SER A 193 -21.99 10.46 -0.16
C SER A 193 -21.76 9.68 -1.45
N ALA A 194 -20.66 9.91 -2.15
CA ALA A 194 -20.26 9.16 -3.34
C ALA A 194 -19.32 8.01 -2.96
N SER A 195 -19.74 6.77 -3.19
CA SER A 195 -18.90 5.56 -3.17
C SER A 195 -18.38 5.22 -4.57
N ASN A 196 -17.57 4.16 -4.64
CA ASN A 196 -17.28 3.43 -5.87
C ASN A 196 -16.67 4.27 -7.01
N GLN A 197 -15.68 5.08 -6.67
CA GLN A 197 -15.00 5.99 -7.60
C GLN A 197 -13.71 5.41 -8.16
N LEU A 198 -13.04 4.55 -7.37
CA LEU A 198 -11.78 3.91 -7.73
C LEU A 198 -11.95 2.40 -7.55
N TRP A 199 -11.49 1.62 -8.52
CA TRP A 199 -11.67 0.18 -8.52
C TRP A 199 -10.34 -0.53 -8.42
N GLU A 200 -10.15 -1.25 -7.32
CA GLU A 200 -8.98 -2.07 -7.07
C GLU A 200 -9.27 -3.53 -7.41
N THR A 201 -8.35 -4.16 -8.13
CA THR A 201 -8.25 -5.62 -8.19
C THR A 201 -7.00 -6.04 -7.44
N PHE A 202 -7.13 -6.94 -6.47
CA PHE A 202 -6.02 -7.48 -5.71
C PHE A 202 -6.01 -9.00 -5.79
N TYR A 203 -4.90 -9.56 -6.26
CA TYR A 203 -4.72 -10.99 -6.47
C TYR A 203 -3.53 -11.48 -5.67
N VAL A 204 -3.70 -12.58 -4.94
CA VAL A 204 -2.63 -13.17 -4.13
C VAL A 204 -2.49 -14.65 -4.43
N THR A 205 -1.25 -15.07 -4.58
CA THR A 205 -0.80 -16.46 -4.72
C THR A 205 0.19 -16.79 -3.60
N PRO A 206 0.63 -18.05 -3.46
CA PRO A 206 1.73 -18.38 -2.55
C PRO A 206 3.04 -17.63 -2.85
N ASP A 207 3.25 -17.25 -4.12
CA ASP A 207 4.53 -16.71 -4.58
C ASP A 207 4.54 -15.19 -4.81
N TYR A 208 3.39 -14.53 -4.88
CA TYR A 208 3.31 -13.07 -5.08
C TYR A 208 1.92 -12.50 -4.79
N SER A 209 1.86 -11.19 -4.58
CA SER A 209 0.63 -10.40 -4.59
C SER A 209 0.69 -9.33 -5.68
N LEU A 210 -0.43 -9.07 -6.35
CA LEU A 210 -0.54 -8.07 -7.42
C LEU A 210 -1.81 -7.25 -7.24
N GLY A 211 -1.65 -5.93 -7.14
CA GLY A 211 -2.74 -4.96 -7.10
C GLY A 211 -2.72 -3.99 -8.26
N THR A 212 -3.90 -3.67 -8.79
CA THR A 212 -4.12 -2.55 -9.71
C THR A 212 -5.27 -1.66 -9.23
N LEU A 213 -5.22 -0.38 -9.56
CA LEU A 213 -6.25 0.62 -9.31
C LEU A 213 -6.66 1.30 -10.62
N LEU A 214 -7.94 1.23 -10.94
CA LEU A 214 -8.54 1.99 -12.02
C LEU A 214 -9.20 3.26 -11.46
N GLU A 215 -8.71 4.42 -11.89
CA GLU A 215 -9.37 5.72 -11.71
C GLU A 215 -9.92 6.18 -13.07
N PRO A 216 -11.25 6.32 -13.24
CA PRO A 216 -11.83 6.64 -14.54
C PRO A 216 -11.61 8.12 -14.95
N SER A 217 -11.38 9.02 -13.99
CA SER A 217 -11.24 10.45 -14.27
C SER A 217 -9.80 10.85 -14.59
N ARG A 218 -9.57 11.73 -15.57
CA ARG A 218 -8.28 12.40 -15.77
C ARG A 218 -8.09 13.53 -14.73
N SER A 219 -6.87 13.72 -14.25
CA SER A 219 -6.56 14.76 -13.26
C SER A 219 -5.16 15.32 -13.45
N TYR A 220 -5.06 16.60 -13.77
CA TYR A 220 -3.80 17.31 -14.06
C TYR A 220 -3.19 18.01 -12.84
N GLN A 221 -3.87 17.96 -11.68
CA GLN A 221 -3.34 18.56 -10.47
C GLN A 221 -2.13 17.76 -9.97
N VAL A 222 -0.97 18.41 -9.87
CA VAL A 222 0.29 17.79 -9.41
C VAL A 222 0.68 18.18 -7.98
N GLN A 223 0.11 19.26 -7.44
CA GLN A 223 0.40 19.76 -6.10
C GLN A 223 -0.87 19.84 -5.25
N GLY A 224 -0.73 19.58 -3.95
CA GLY A 224 -1.85 19.66 -2.99
C GLY A 224 -2.93 18.58 -3.18
N THR A 225 -2.68 17.57 -4.02
CA THR A 225 -3.60 16.45 -4.26
C THR A 225 -3.05 15.13 -3.76
N ILE A 226 -3.95 14.21 -3.45
CA ILE A 226 -3.63 12.82 -3.10
C ILE A 226 -3.29 11.97 -4.32
N ARG A 227 -3.75 12.33 -5.52
CA ARG A 227 -3.59 11.51 -6.74
C ARG A 227 -2.14 11.33 -7.18
N ALA A 228 -1.33 12.37 -6.96
CA ALA A 228 0.12 12.33 -7.13
C ALA A 228 0.82 11.31 -6.21
N GLN A 229 0.06 10.74 -5.25
CA GLN A 229 0.53 9.81 -4.24
C GLN A 229 -0.21 8.46 -4.30
N TYR A 230 -0.93 8.18 -5.39
CA TYR A 230 -1.54 6.87 -5.64
C TYR A 230 -0.49 5.92 -6.21
N ALA A 231 -0.32 4.76 -5.57
CA ALA A 231 0.34 3.62 -6.17
C ALA A 231 -0.72 2.76 -6.85
N THR A 232 -0.91 2.95 -8.16
CA THR A 232 -1.98 2.31 -8.93
C THR A 232 -1.65 0.92 -9.44
N TYR A 233 -0.37 0.55 -9.42
CA TYR A 233 0.09 -0.79 -9.73
C TYR A 233 1.14 -1.17 -8.69
N LYS A 234 1.01 -2.38 -8.12
CA LYS A 234 2.04 -2.95 -7.28
C LYS A 234 2.07 -4.46 -7.34
N LEU A 235 3.24 -4.99 -7.68
CA LEU A 235 3.58 -6.39 -7.52
C LEU A 235 4.58 -6.52 -6.36
N VAL A 236 4.27 -7.42 -5.42
CA VAL A 236 5.16 -7.79 -4.32
C VAL A 236 5.49 -9.26 -4.46
N VAL A 237 6.78 -9.57 -4.54
CA VAL A 237 7.32 -10.94 -4.54
C VAL A 237 8.10 -11.13 -3.25
N PRO A 238 7.74 -12.10 -2.40
CA PRO A 238 8.41 -12.33 -1.14
C PRO A 238 9.87 -12.74 -1.38
N ASP A 239 10.76 -12.20 -0.56
CA ASP A 239 12.10 -12.75 -0.39
C ASP A 239 11.99 -14.05 0.42
N PRO A 240 12.52 -15.19 -0.06
CA PRO A 240 12.52 -16.45 0.69
C PRO A 240 13.18 -16.35 2.07
N GLN A 241 14.13 -15.42 2.26
CA GLN A 241 14.73 -15.15 3.58
C GLN A 241 13.96 -14.09 4.39
N GLY A 242 12.96 -13.44 3.78
CA GLY A 242 12.16 -12.38 4.39
C GLY A 242 13.00 -11.18 4.83
N ARG A 243 14.08 -10.87 4.09
CA ARG A 243 14.93 -9.69 4.35
C ARG A 243 14.37 -8.48 3.62
N GLN A 244 14.17 -8.60 2.30
CA GLN A 244 13.65 -7.52 1.47
C GLN A 244 12.92 -8.08 0.25
N ASN A 245 11.59 -7.99 0.26
CA ASN A 245 10.72 -8.34 -0.86
C ASN A 245 11.06 -7.52 -2.12
N SER A 246 10.88 -8.12 -3.29
CA SER A 246 10.94 -7.39 -4.56
C SER A 246 9.62 -6.69 -4.81
N VAL A 247 9.66 -5.36 -4.96
CA VAL A 247 8.47 -4.54 -5.24
C VAL A 247 8.61 -3.90 -6.62
N ILE A 248 7.64 -4.17 -7.48
CA ILE A 248 7.60 -3.71 -8.87
C ILE A 248 6.40 -2.79 -9.07
N ASN A 249 6.63 -1.65 -9.72
CA ASN A 249 5.64 -0.61 -10.00
C ASN A 249 5.50 -0.39 -11.51
N LEU A 250 4.33 0.06 -11.96
CA LEU A 250 4.06 0.41 -13.35
C LEU A 250 3.17 1.65 -13.41
N GLY A 251 3.46 2.55 -14.34
CA GLY A 251 2.61 3.71 -14.60
C GLY A 251 3.30 4.74 -15.49
N GLY A 252 2.54 5.77 -15.86
CA GLY A 252 3.09 6.96 -16.50
C GLY A 252 3.98 7.75 -15.54
N THR A 253 4.83 8.62 -16.09
CA THR A 253 5.84 9.35 -15.31
C THR A 253 5.48 10.81 -15.03
N TYR A 254 4.18 11.15 -14.95
CA TYR A 254 3.75 12.54 -14.80
C TYR A 254 4.24 13.18 -13.49
N HIS A 255 4.29 12.40 -12.40
CA HIS A 255 4.74 12.90 -11.11
C HIS A 255 6.20 12.56 -10.82
N THR A 256 6.62 11.32 -11.08
CA THR A 256 8.02 10.95 -11.03
C THR A 256 8.35 9.87 -12.07
N PRO A 257 9.63 9.72 -12.42
CA PRO A 257 10.07 8.62 -13.29
C PRO A 257 9.98 7.22 -12.68
N LEU A 258 9.80 7.12 -11.36
CA LEU A 258 9.64 5.87 -10.62
C LEU A 258 8.23 5.31 -10.71
N ALA A 259 7.42 5.78 -11.67
CA ALA A 259 6.01 5.45 -11.81
C ALA A 259 5.27 5.61 -10.46
N THR A 260 5.59 6.68 -9.74
CA THR A 260 4.88 7.05 -8.51
C THR A 260 3.82 8.07 -8.86
N GLY A 261 2.64 7.93 -8.26
CA GLY A 261 1.49 8.74 -8.59
C GLY A 261 0.83 8.26 -9.86
N ARG A 262 -0.44 8.61 -10.01
CA ARG A 262 -1.23 8.22 -11.17
C ARG A 262 -1.12 9.28 -12.27
N SER A 263 -0.69 8.89 -13.47
CA SER A 263 -0.69 9.81 -14.61
C SER A 263 -2.10 9.88 -15.24
N PRO A 264 -2.53 11.04 -15.81
CA PRO A 264 -3.90 11.23 -16.31
C PRO A 264 -4.36 10.17 -17.30
N ALA A 265 -3.46 9.67 -18.15
CA ALA A 265 -3.76 8.71 -19.20
C ALA A 265 -3.66 7.25 -18.75
N ASP A 266 -3.22 6.98 -17.53
CA ASP A 266 -3.04 5.62 -17.03
C ASP A 266 -4.39 4.91 -16.95
N GLN A 267 -4.46 3.75 -17.61
CA GLN A 267 -5.56 2.80 -17.56
C GLN A 267 -4.99 1.42 -17.26
N LEU A 268 -5.59 0.74 -16.28
CA LEU A 268 -5.16 -0.58 -15.82
C LEU A 268 -6.38 -1.49 -15.76
N VAL A 269 -6.25 -2.68 -16.34
CA VAL A 269 -7.20 -3.77 -16.15
C VAL A 269 -6.41 -5.00 -15.76
N GLN A 270 -6.85 -5.65 -14.69
CA GLN A 270 -6.22 -6.87 -14.18
C GLN A 270 -7.22 -8.01 -14.19
N LYS A 271 -6.73 -9.21 -14.53
CA LYS A 271 -7.38 -10.47 -14.19
C LYS A 271 -6.34 -11.42 -13.62
N ARG A 272 -6.47 -11.79 -12.35
CA ARG A 272 -5.49 -12.60 -11.63
C ARG A 272 -4.07 -12.03 -11.80
N GLY A 273 -3.13 -12.85 -12.27
CA GLY A 273 -1.75 -12.50 -12.59
C GLY A 273 -1.54 -11.97 -14.01
N ALA A 274 -2.56 -11.38 -14.64
CA ALA A 274 -2.40 -10.72 -15.94
C ALA A 274 -2.87 -9.26 -15.85
N VAL A 275 -2.10 -8.34 -16.42
CA VAL A 275 -2.41 -6.91 -16.43
C VAL A 275 -2.25 -6.36 -17.83
N ILE A 276 -3.23 -5.59 -18.27
CA ILE A 276 -3.11 -4.71 -19.42
C ILE A 276 -3.02 -3.29 -18.88
N PHE A 277 -1.90 -2.64 -19.20
CA PHE A 277 -1.70 -1.22 -18.98
C PHE A 277 -1.79 -0.47 -20.30
N GLN A 278 -2.45 0.67 -20.30
CA GLN A 278 -2.46 1.61 -21.40
C GLN A 278 -2.21 3.03 -20.90
N SER A 279 -1.45 3.79 -21.68
CA SER A 279 -1.30 5.23 -21.53
C SER A 279 -1.45 5.85 -22.92
N ILE A 280 -2.62 6.43 -23.15
CA ILE A 280 -2.98 7.07 -24.43
C ILE A 280 -3.20 8.55 -24.15
N LEU A 281 -2.26 9.36 -24.61
CA LEU A 281 -2.30 10.81 -24.45
C LEU A 281 -3.27 11.44 -25.46
N ASN A 282 -4.05 12.39 -24.99
CA ASN A 282 -4.87 13.27 -25.82
C ASN A 282 -4.22 14.68 -25.89
N PRO A 283 -4.74 15.60 -26.74
CA PRO A 283 -4.18 16.95 -26.83
C PRO A 283 -4.18 17.73 -25.51
N GLU A 284 -5.13 17.47 -24.61
CA GLU A 284 -5.21 18.11 -23.30
C GLU A 284 -4.08 17.63 -22.37
N ASP A 285 -3.75 16.33 -22.40
CA ASP A 285 -2.64 15.76 -21.63
C ASP A 285 -1.30 16.37 -22.07
N LEU A 286 -1.09 16.49 -23.38
CA LEU A 286 0.11 17.09 -23.94
C LEU A 286 0.21 18.58 -23.57
N ALA A 287 -0.91 19.31 -23.66
CA ALA A 287 -0.98 20.71 -23.24
C ALA A 287 -0.73 20.89 -21.73
N ALA A 288 -1.12 19.90 -20.91
CA ALA A 288 -0.86 19.86 -19.47
C ALA A 288 0.56 19.36 -19.11
N GLY A 289 1.41 19.08 -20.10
CA GLY A 289 2.78 18.65 -19.92
C GLY A 289 2.93 17.22 -19.43
N VAL A 290 1.93 16.36 -19.66
CA VAL A 290 2.04 14.93 -19.34
C VAL A 290 3.09 14.28 -20.26
N PRO A 291 4.18 13.70 -19.72
CA PRO A 291 5.18 13.06 -20.55
C PRO A 291 4.60 11.87 -21.32
N PRO A 292 4.92 11.70 -22.63
CA PRO A 292 4.62 10.50 -23.40
C PRO A 292 5.56 9.36 -22.98
N ARG A 293 5.54 9.01 -21.68
CA ARG A 293 6.49 8.10 -21.06
C ARG A 293 5.83 7.30 -19.94
N SER A 294 6.08 6.00 -19.94
CA SER A 294 5.70 5.07 -18.87
C SER A 294 6.89 4.19 -18.51
N THR A 295 6.94 3.75 -17.25
CA THR A 295 8.04 2.93 -16.75
C THR A 295 7.51 1.73 -15.98
N LEU A 296 7.97 0.53 -16.33
CA LEU A 296 7.93 -0.62 -15.43
C LEU A 296 9.19 -0.58 -14.57
N VAL A 297 9.03 -0.31 -13.27
CA VAL A 297 10.11 -0.07 -12.31
C VAL A 297 10.36 -1.33 -11.49
N LEU A 298 11.60 -1.81 -11.49
CA LEU A 298 12.04 -3.01 -10.79
C LEU A 298 13.28 -2.70 -9.92
N PRO A 299 13.54 -3.47 -8.86
CA PRO A 299 14.83 -3.42 -8.17
C PRO A 299 15.99 -3.70 -9.12
N GLU A 300 17.04 -2.88 -9.06
CA GLU A 300 18.22 -2.98 -9.94
C GLU A 300 18.92 -4.35 -9.81
N GLY A 301 18.92 -4.92 -8.60
CA GLY A 301 19.51 -6.24 -8.32
C GLY A 301 18.88 -7.41 -9.09
N LEU A 302 17.74 -7.21 -9.76
CA LEU A 302 17.15 -8.21 -10.66
C LEU A 302 17.82 -8.27 -12.03
N GLY A 303 18.60 -7.24 -12.40
CA GLY A 303 19.34 -7.18 -13.66
C GLY A 303 18.48 -6.94 -14.90
N GLU A 304 19.14 -6.95 -16.05
CA GLU A 304 18.50 -6.76 -17.35
C GLU A 304 17.56 -7.93 -17.70
N PRO A 305 16.43 -7.66 -18.39
CA PRO A 305 15.53 -8.71 -18.85
C PRO A 305 16.19 -9.61 -19.89
N GLN A 306 15.86 -10.90 -19.83
CA GLN A 306 16.02 -11.77 -20.99
C GLN A 306 15.01 -11.37 -22.07
N ARG A 307 15.45 -11.34 -23.33
CA ARG A 307 14.59 -10.99 -24.47
C ARG A 307 14.22 -12.23 -25.26
N TYR A 308 12.93 -12.39 -25.55
CA TYR A 308 12.42 -13.38 -26.50
C TYR A 308 11.37 -12.72 -27.40
N ARG A 309 11.73 -12.50 -28.68
CA ARG A 309 10.93 -11.68 -29.61
C ARG A 309 10.68 -10.29 -29.00
N ASP A 310 9.41 -9.92 -28.81
CA ASP A 310 8.94 -8.68 -28.23
C ASP A 310 8.61 -8.79 -26.72
N TRP A 311 9.06 -9.87 -26.07
CA TRP A 311 8.92 -10.08 -24.64
C TRP A 311 10.22 -9.75 -23.88
N TYR A 312 10.03 -9.10 -22.73
CA TYR A 312 11.01 -8.84 -21.70
C TYR A 312 10.68 -9.72 -20.49
N ILE A 313 11.63 -10.56 -20.10
CA ILE A 313 11.40 -11.67 -19.18
C ILE A 313 12.39 -11.59 -18.02
N TRP A 314 11.87 -11.58 -16.79
CA TRP A 314 12.63 -11.70 -15.55
C TRP A 314 12.22 -12.95 -14.81
N ARG A 315 13.20 -13.64 -14.23
CA ARG A 315 12.97 -14.67 -13.21
C ARG A 315 13.20 -14.03 -11.84
N ILE A 316 12.15 -14.00 -11.03
CA ILE A 316 12.18 -13.39 -9.69
C ILE A 316 11.80 -14.49 -8.70
N ASN A 317 12.78 -15.08 -8.03
CA ASN A 317 12.58 -16.24 -7.15
C ASN A 317 11.84 -17.37 -7.91
N ASN A 318 10.61 -17.67 -7.49
CA ASN A 318 9.75 -18.73 -8.04
C ASN A 318 8.79 -18.25 -9.13
N ILE A 319 8.85 -16.98 -9.54
CA ILE A 319 7.94 -16.42 -10.53
C ILE A 319 8.66 -15.97 -11.79
N TRP A 320 7.91 -15.93 -12.88
CA TRP A 320 8.29 -15.25 -14.12
C TRP A 320 7.45 -13.98 -14.27
N LEU A 321 8.13 -12.84 -14.41
CA LEU A 321 7.54 -11.60 -14.87
C LEU A 321 7.83 -11.47 -16.36
N CYS A 322 6.77 -11.52 -17.17
CA CYS A 322 6.85 -11.36 -18.62
C CYS A 322 6.11 -10.08 -19.01
N ALA A 323 6.79 -9.16 -19.68
CA ALA A 323 6.21 -7.92 -20.20
C ALA A 323 6.37 -7.85 -21.71
N ARG A 324 5.29 -7.52 -22.41
CA ARG A 324 5.28 -7.19 -23.85
C ARG A 324 4.86 -5.74 -24.00
N VAL A 325 5.66 -4.95 -24.70
CA VAL A 325 5.51 -3.48 -24.76
C VAL A 325 5.24 -3.05 -26.20
N TRP A 326 4.25 -2.17 -26.37
CA TRP A 326 3.97 -1.46 -27.62
C TRP A 326 4.14 0.04 -27.37
N ALA A 327 5.18 0.62 -27.98
CA ALA A 327 5.53 2.04 -27.89
C ALA A 327 6.46 2.41 -29.06
N ASP A 328 6.74 3.70 -29.25
CA ASP A 328 7.65 4.17 -30.31
C ASP A 328 9.09 3.76 -29.99
N GLN A 329 9.47 3.82 -28.71
CA GLN A 329 10.77 3.40 -28.21
C GLN A 329 10.62 2.63 -26.90
N VAL A 330 11.45 1.60 -26.73
CA VAL A 330 11.51 0.79 -25.51
C VAL A 330 12.97 0.55 -25.14
N GLU A 331 13.36 0.99 -23.94
CA GLU A 331 14.73 0.89 -23.45
C GLU A 331 14.78 0.40 -21.99
N TRP A 332 15.84 -0.33 -21.66
CA TRP A 332 16.18 -0.62 -20.27
C TRP A 332 17.16 0.43 -19.78
N GLN A 333 16.88 1.05 -18.63
CA GLN A 333 17.76 2.06 -18.05
C GLN A 333 17.81 1.96 -16.53
N ALA A 334 19.02 2.12 -15.97
CA ALA A 334 19.18 2.41 -14.55
C ALA A 334 18.54 3.78 -14.24
N LEU A 335 17.88 3.90 -13.07
CA LEU A 335 17.28 5.15 -12.65
C LEU A 335 18.35 5.93 -11.85
N SER A 336 18.98 6.92 -12.49
CA SER A 336 20.07 7.71 -11.91
C SER A 336 19.68 9.17 -11.67
N HIS A 337 20.36 9.81 -10.71
CA HIS A 337 20.25 11.25 -10.44
C HIS A 337 20.58 12.12 -11.65
N GLU A 338 21.51 11.68 -12.51
CA GLU A 338 22.00 12.46 -13.65
C GLU A 338 20.93 12.72 -14.72
N ASN A 339 19.93 11.83 -14.82
CA ASN A 339 18.87 11.95 -15.82
C ASN A 339 17.53 12.44 -15.23
N GLN A 340 17.40 12.50 -13.90
CA GLN A 340 16.10 12.63 -13.22
C GLN A 340 16.21 13.31 -11.83
N PRO A 341 16.11 14.65 -11.75
CA PRO A 341 16.43 15.42 -10.53
C PRO A 341 15.50 15.20 -9.32
N VAL A 342 14.42 14.40 -9.46
CA VAL A 342 13.46 14.07 -8.39
C VAL A 342 13.80 12.73 -7.70
N VAL A 343 14.75 11.97 -8.23
CA VAL A 343 15.25 10.69 -7.69
C VAL A 343 16.07 10.98 -6.42
N THR A 344 15.88 10.22 -5.34
CA THR A 344 16.65 10.30 -4.09
C THR A 344 17.70 9.19 -4.03
N SER A 345 18.63 9.21 -3.06
CA SER A 345 19.62 8.14 -2.89
C SER A 345 19.01 6.76 -2.61
N ARG A 346 17.75 6.70 -2.18
CA ARG A 346 16.99 5.46 -2.01
C ARG A 346 16.48 4.88 -3.33
N ASP A 347 16.41 5.72 -4.36
CA ASP A 347 15.84 5.39 -5.66
C ASP A 347 16.90 4.89 -6.65
N LEU A 348 18.19 5.03 -6.33
CA LEU A 348 19.32 4.45 -7.05
C LEU A 348 19.34 2.91 -7.02
N GLN A 349 18.43 2.28 -6.27
CA GLN A 349 18.30 0.83 -6.17
C GLN A 349 17.31 0.26 -7.20
N PHE A 350 16.86 1.07 -8.16
CA PHE A 350 15.85 0.69 -9.14
C PHE A 350 16.32 0.92 -10.58
N ALA A 351 15.79 0.10 -11.48
CA ALA A 351 15.91 0.22 -12.92
C ALA A 351 14.53 0.17 -13.56
N GLY A 352 14.44 0.63 -14.80
CA GLY A 352 13.17 0.78 -15.52
C GLY A 352 13.23 0.20 -16.93
N LEU A 353 12.20 -0.56 -17.29
CA LEU A 353 11.83 -0.74 -18.69
C LEU A 353 10.96 0.46 -19.09
N VAL A 354 11.56 1.39 -19.82
CA VAL A 354 10.96 2.66 -20.21
C VAL A 354 10.36 2.54 -21.59
N ALA A 355 9.09 2.91 -21.69
CA ALA A 355 8.36 3.03 -22.93
C ALA A 355 8.10 4.51 -23.21
N THR A 356 8.41 4.97 -24.43
CA THR A 356 8.19 6.34 -24.89
C THR A 356 7.30 6.34 -26.11
N GLY A 357 6.32 7.25 -26.13
CA GLY A 357 5.35 7.44 -27.20
C GLY A 357 4.01 7.96 -26.67
N GLU A 358 3.20 8.58 -27.53
CA GLU A 358 1.88 9.09 -27.15
C GLU A 358 0.84 7.98 -26.92
N LYS A 359 1.10 6.78 -27.45
CA LYS A 359 0.27 5.60 -27.33
C LYS A 359 1.11 4.44 -26.84
N ILE A 360 1.05 4.17 -25.54
CA ILE A 360 1.78 3.09 -24.90
C ILE A 360 0.78 2.03 -24.44
N ALA A 361 1.11 0.77 -24.70
CA ALA A 361 0.42 -0.37 -24.09
C ALA A 361 1.43 -1.40 -23.57
N MET A 362 1.10 -2.10 -22.49
CA MET A 362 1.89 -3.18 -21.93
C MET A 362 1.00 -4.35 -21.51
N ASP A 363 1.28 -5.57 -22.01
CA ASP A 363 0.71 -6.84 -21.53
C ASP A 363 1.71 -7.46 -20.56
N GLN A 364 1.28 -7.69 -19.32
CA GLN A 364 2.08 -8.31 -18.28
C GLN A 364 1.45 -9.62 -17.83
N ARG A 365 2.29 -10.65 -17.70
CA ARG A 365 1.88 -11.98 -17.23
C ARG A 365 2.81 -12.48 -16.13
N TYR A 366 2.18 -13.08 -15.12
CA TYR A 366 2.81 -13.62 -13.94
C TYR A 366 2.47 -15.10 -13.79
N CYS A 367 3.47 -15.96 -13.99
CA CYS A 367 3.35 -17.39 -13.74
C CYS A 367 4.16 -17.73 -12.49
N GLY A 368 3.47 -18.17 -11.43
CA GLY A 368 4.12 -18.92 -10.35
C GLY A 368 4.62 -20.25 -10.89
N GLY A 369 5.69 -20.77 -10.32
CA GLY A 369 6.24 -22.07 -10.68
C GLY A 369 5.17 -23.15 -10.59
N ILE A 370 4.53 -23.46 -11.72
CA ILE A 370 4.08 -24.83 -11.97
C ILE A 370 5.37 -25.64 -11.85
N GLY A 371 5.40 -26.57 -10.90
CA GLY A 371 6.44 -27.58 -10.86
C GLY A 371 6.53 -28.18 -12.26
N LEU A 372 7.56 -27.80 -13.01
CA LEU A 372 8.10 -28.64 -14.07
C LEU A 372 8.83 -29.76 -13.32
N SER A 373 8.04 -30.65 -12.72
CA SER A 373 8.46 -31.97 -12.26
C SER A 373 8.15 -32.96 -13.36
#